data_AF-A0A2K2VHF5-F1
#
_entry.id   AF-A0A2K2VHF5-F1
#
_cell.length_a   1.000
_cell.length_b   1.000
_cell.length_c   1.000
_cell.angle_alpha   90.00
_cell.angle_beta   90.00
_cell.angle_gamma   90.00
#
_symmetry.space_group_name_H-M   'P 1'
#
loop_
_entity.id
_entity.type
_entity.pdbx_description
1 polymer ?
#
loop_
_entity_poly.entity_id
_entity_poly.type
_entity_poly.pdbx_seq_one_letter_code
_entity_poly.pdbx_strand_id
1 'polypeptide(L)' 'MNDTKKEFKNSNTALESKIKNLVKILDGLNAHGSLNLDDYTIITDYLKGTFPEIKALQEV' A
#
# COMPACT_ATOMS: atom_id res chain seq x y z
N MET A 1 3.38 -18.98 -23.83
CA MET A 1 4.51 -18.49 -22.99
C MET A 1 4.66 -16.96 -22.98
N ASN A 2 3.87 -16.22 -23.78
CA ASN A 2 3.93 -14.75 -23.82
C ASN A 2 2.95 -14.08 -22.81
N ASP A 3 1.83 -14.75 -22.52
CA ASP A 3 0.77 -14.21 -21.66
C ASP A 3 1.18 -14.13 -20.19
N THR A 4 1.85 -15.17 -19.67
CA THR A 4 2.36 -15.22 -18.29
C THR A 4 3.34 -14.10 -17.97
N LYS A 5 4.21 -13.72 -18.93
CA LYS A 5 5.16 -12.61 -18.74
C LYS A 5 4.46 -11.25 -18.74
N LYS A 6 3.39 -11.10 -19.53
CA LYS A 6 2.59 -9.87 -19.61
C LYS A 6 1.77 -9.66 -18.33
N GLU A 7 1.15 -10.72 -17.82
CA GLU A 7 0.42 -10.68 -16.55
C GLU A 7 1.33 -10.38 -15.36
N PHE A 8 2.52 -10.98 -15.32
CA PHE A 8 3.51 -10.71 -14.27
C PHE A 8 3.98 -9.24 -14.31
N LYS A 9 4.27 -8.71 -15.50
CA LYS A 9 4.68 -7.31 -15.67
C LYS A 9 3.59 -6.33 -15.24
N ASN A 10 2.33 -6.60 -15.62
CA ASN A 10 1.19 -5.75 -15.23
C ASN A 10 0.93 -5.77 -13.72
N SER A 11 1.05 -6.94 -13.09
CA SER A 11 0.90 -7.09 -11.64
C SER A 11 1.99 -6.33 -10.89
N ASN A 12 3.23 -6.36 -11.40
CA ASN A 12 4.35 -5.63 -10.81
C ASN A 12 4.16 -4.11 -10.90
N THR A 13 3.69 -3.60 -12.05
CA THR A 13 3.37 -2.18 -12.22
C THR A 13 2.24 -1.72 -11.29
N ALA A 14 1.21 -2.55 -11.08
CA ALA A 14 0.13 -2.25 -10.15
C ALA A 14 0.64 -2.18 -8.70
N LEU A 15 1.49 -3.12 -8.28
CA LEU A 15 2.11 -3.12 -6.95
C LEU A 15 3.02 -1.88 -6.75
N GLU A 16 3.85 -1.56 -7.73
CA GLU A 16 4.69 -0.35 -7.69
C GLU A 16 3.86 0.93 -7.54
N SER A 17 2.71 1.00 -8.21
CA SER A 17 1.78 2.14 -8.08
C SER A 17 1.21 2.25 -6.66
N LYS A 18 0.77 1.13 -6.08
CA LYS A 18 0.27 1.06 -4.70
C LYS A 18 1.34 1.48 -3.68
N ILE A 19 2.59 1.05 -3.87
CA ILE A 19 3.72 1.44 -3.01
C ILE A 19 4.04 2.93 -3.16
N LYS A 20 4.09 3.47 -4.39
CA LYS A 20 4.31 4.90 -4.62
C LYS A 20 3.25 5.78 -3.95
N ASN A 21 2.00 5.33 -3.95
CA ASN A 21 0.92 6.04 -3.27
C ASN A 21 1.06 5.98 -1.73
N LEU A 22 1.48 4.83 -1.18
CA LEU A 22 1.80 4.73 0.25
C LEU A 22 2.91 5.71 0.66
N VAL A 23 3.99 5.81 -0.13
CA VAL A 23 5.07 6.76 0.13
C VAL A 23 4.56 8.19 0.17
N LYS A 24 3.70 8.60 -0.78
CA LYS A 24 3.10 9.94 -0.77
C LYS A 24 2.26 10.22 0.47
N ILE A 25 1.53 9.22 0.96
CA ILE A 25 0.76 9.35 2.21
C ILE A 25 1.72 9.57 3.38
N LEU A 26 2.76 8.74 3.49
CA LEU A 26 3.76 8.87 4.55
C LEU A 26 4.48 10.22 4.52
N ASP A 27 4.84 10.72 3.32
CA ASP A 27 5.45 12.04 3.16
C ASP A 27 4.49 13.17 3.61
N GLY A 28 3.20 13.03 3.31
CA GLY A 28 2.18 13.99 3.73
C GLY A 28 1.95 14.00 5.25
N LEU A 29 1.93 12.82 5.87
CA LEU A 29 1.78 12.68 7.33
C LEU A 29 3.05 13.15 8.06
N ASN A 30 4.23 12.87 7.52
CA ASN A 30 5.51 13.29 8.08
C ASN A 30 5.92 14.73 7.68
N ALA A 31 5.00 15.58 7.22
CA ALA A 31 5.31 16.94 6.77
C ALA A 31 5.98 17.81 7.86
N HIS A 32 5.75 17.48 9.14
CA HIS A 32 6.36 18.17 10.29
C HIS A 32 7.47 17.35 10.98
N GLY A 33 7.96 16.28 10.33
CA GLY A 33 9.06 15.46 10.84
C GLY A 33 8.69 14.53 12.00
N SER A 34 7.39 14.32 12.23
CA SER A 34 6.90 13.35 13.21
C SER A 34 5.60 12.72 12.73
N LEU A 35 5.40 11.46 13.10
CA LEU A 35 4.13 10.76 12.98
C LEU A 35 3.49 10.72 14.36
N ASN A 36 2.18 10.98 14.40
CA ASN A 36 1.36 10.88 15.59
C ASN A 36 0.51 9.59 15.55
N LEU A 37 -0.24 9.33 16.62
CA LEU A 37 -1.06 8.12 16.71
C LEU A 37 -2.23 8.14 15.72
N ASP A 38 -2.74 9.32 15.35
CA ASP A 38 -3.85 9.43 14.41
C ASP A 38 -3.42 9.04 12.98
N ASP A 39 -2.17 9.34 12.63
CA ASP A 39 -1.54 8.93 11.36
C ASP A 39 -1.52 7.40 11.19
N TYR A 40 -1.44 6.63 12.29
CA TYR A 40 -1.51 5.17 12.26
C TYR A 40 -2.84 4.67 11.66
N THR A 41 -3.96 5.33 12.00
CA THR A 41 -5.27 4.96 11.47
C THR A 41 -5.32 5.18 9.96
N ILE A 42 -4.78 6.31 9.48
CA ILE A 42 -4.71 6.61 8.04
C ILE A 42 -3.86 5.59 7.29
N ILE A 43 -2.68 5.25 7.82
CA ILE A 43 -1.78 4.26 7.21
C ILE A 43 -2.45 2.89 7.17
N THR A 44 -3.06 2.47 8.28
CA THR A 44 -3.67 1.13 8.38
C THR A 44 -4.92 1.00 7.52
N ASP A 45 -5.74 2.04 7.41
CA ASP A 45 -6.91 2.06 6.51
C ASP A 45 -6.48 2.00 5.05
N TYR A 46 -5.45 2.76 4.66
CA TYR A 46 -4.90 2.67 3.31
C TYR A 46 -4.40 1.25 3.00
N LEU A 47 -3.65 0.65 3.93
CA LEU A 47 -3.11 -0.69 3.77
C LEU A 47 -4.23 -1.74 3.62
N LYS A 48 -5.26 -1.68 4.47
CA LYS A 48 -6.42 -2.59 4.41
C LYS A 48 -7.23 -2.43 3.13
N GLY A 49 -7.43 -1.19 2.67
CA GLY A 49 -8.17 -0.90 1.44
C GLY A 49 -7.40 -1.28 0.17
N THR A 50 -6.07 -1.23 0.22
CA THR A 50 -5.20 -1.41 -0.97
C THR A 50 -4.65 -2.83 -1.12
N PHE A 51 -4.43 -3.52 0.00
CA PHE A 51 -3.87 -4.87 0.07
C PHE A 51 -4.89 -5.80 0.72
N PRO A 52 -5.76 -6.43 -0.07
CA PRO A 52 -6.80 -7.32 0.46
C PRO A 52 -6.22 -8.51 1.22
N GLU A 53 -4.96 -8.88 0.98
CA GLU A 53 -4.26 -9.94 1.71
C GLU A 53 -3.99 -9.56 3.18
N ILE A 54 -3.82 -8.27 3.48
CA ILE A 54 -3.61 -7.76 4.84
C ILE A 54 -4.89 -7.89 5.68
N LYS A 55 -6.05 -7.78 5.03
CA LYS A 55 -7.35 -7.96 5.70
C LYS A 55 -7.53 -9.37 6.25
N ALA A 56 -6.95 -10.37 5.59
CA ALA A 56 -7.06 -11.79 5.98
C ALA A 56 -6.20 -12.18 7.20
N LEU A 57 -5.19 -11.37 7.56
CA LEU A 57 -4.28 -11.68 8.67
C LEU A 57 -4.84 -11.35 10.07
N GLN A 58 -5.98 -10.66 10.18
CA GLN A 58 -6.60 -10.28 11.46
C GLN A 58 -7.78 -11.18 11.89
N GLU A 59 -8.20 -12.13 11.05
CA GLU A 59 -9.30 -13.07 11.36
C GLU A 59 -8.82 -14.41 11.95
N VAL A 60 -7.57 -14.47 12.44
CA VAL A 60 -6.96 -15.68 13.06
C VAL A 60 -6.73 -15.49 14.54
#